data_AF-A0A8S0XMS2-F1
#
_entry.id   AF-A0A8S0XMS2-F1
#
_cell.length_a   1.000
_cell.length_b   1.000
_cell.length_c   1.000
_cell.angle_alpha   90.00
_cell.angle_beta   90.00
_cell.angle_gamma   90.00
#
_symmetry.space_group_name_H-M   'P 1'
#
loop_
_entity.id
_entity.type
_entity.pdbx_description
1 polymer ?
#
loop_
_entity_poly.entity_id
_entity_poly.type
_entity_poly.pdbx_seq_one_letter_code
_entity_poly.pdbx_strand_id
1 'polypeptide(L)'
;MFLNRNRVGRALSAFDHASHRWAAIPLRDPHDPITQRPSSSPLADAHAVGKQMLSLTSWNIQASQSKPVARSELILDHILKGPNFPDIILLQEVASRVRQSLLSDPRLCLAQSYVSSTSTSTPATRSSGVRSRCWCWLAGLLREPGCSGGIIAGDFNAIHPHDHTLVDQHGLVDAWVALHGPNGGATWSVGGVELEDDGHKPGRLDKVVMLGLQPDEIEVLQPGLISAYTPWRDHCGLRCTFTV
;
A
#
# COMPACT_ATOMS: atom_id res chain seq x y z
N MET A 1 -10.82 -31.03 -21.34
CA MET A 1 -11.46 -29.93 -20.60
C MET A 1 -11.02 -29.99 -19.15
N PHE A 2 -10.01 -29.20 -18.76
CA PHE A 2 -9.62 -29.07 -17.36
C PHE A 2 -10.10 -27.71 -16.86
N LEU A 3 -11.07 -27.75 -15.95
CA LEU A 3 -11.55 -26.61 -15.18
C LEU A 3 -10.37 -26.06 -14.35
N ASN A 4 -9.87 -24.89 -14.74
CA ASN A 4 -8.80 -24.20 -14.04
C ASN A 4 -9.36 -23.64 -12.72
N ARG A 5 -9.05 -24.32 -11.62
CA ARG A 5 -9.45 -23.94 -10.26
C ARG A 5 -8.82 -22.60 -9.88
N ASN A 6 -9.69 -21.61 -9.64
CA ASN A 6 -9.57 -20.52 -8.67
C ASN A 6 -8.13 -20.06 -8.32
N ARG A 7 -7.45 -19.38 -9.24
CA ARG A 7 -6.50 -18.33 -8.83
C ARG A 7 -7.31 -17.05 -8.68
N VAL A 8 -7.47 -16.58 -7.44
CA VAL A 8 -7.87 -15.18 -7.21
C VAL A 8 -6.79 -14.33 -7.86
N GLY A 9 -7.06 -13.82 -9.06
CA GLY A 9 -6.09 -13.09 -9.85
C GLY A 9 -5.65 -11.85 -9.09
N ARG A 10 -4.34 -11.74 -8.83
CA ARG A 10 -3.73 -10.46 -8.46
C ARG A 10 -3.95 -9.52 -9.64
N ALA A 11 -4.86 -8.58 -9.51
CA ALA A 11 -5.20 -7.61 -10.55
C ALA A 11 -4.94 -6.21 -10.01
N LEU A 12 -3.80 -5.62 -10.40
CA LEU A 12 -3.60 -4.19 -10.28
C LEU A 12 -4.61 -3.51 -11.22
N SER A 13 -5.32 -2.49 -10.75
CA SER A 13 -6.29 -1.75 -11.58
C SER A 13 -5.91 -0.28 -11.58
N ALA A 14 -5.97 0.36 -12.75
CA ALA A 14 -5.81 1.81 -12.89
C ALA A 14 -7.04 2.39 -13.56
N PHE A 15 -7.40 3.60 -13.17
CA PHE A 15 -8.49 4.32 -13.82
C PHE A 15 -7.98 4.94 -15.12
N ASP A 16 -8.54 4.51 -16.24
CA ASP A 16 -8.27 5.10 -17.54
C ASP A 16 -9.21 6.30 -17.74
N HIS A 17 -8.65 7.51 -17.68
CA HIS A 17 -9.39 8.75 -17.89
C HIS A 17 -9.95 8.89 -19.31
N ALA A 18 -9.34 8.26 -20.31
CA ALA A 18 -9.81 8.36 -21.69
C ALA A 18 -11.09 7.54 -21.90
N SER A 19 -11.16 6.35 -21.29
CA SER A 19 -12.34 5.48 -21.36
C SER A 19 -13.30 5.63 -20.18
N HIS A 20 -12.96 6.46 -19.18
CA HIS A 20 -13.69 6.62 -17.92
C HIS A 20 -13.97 5.28 -17.22
N ARG A 21 -13.01 4.35 -17.26
CA ARG A 21 -13.18 2.99 -16.75
C ARG A 21 -11.92 2.49 -16.05
N TRP A 22 -12.14 1.66 -15.04
CA TRP A 22 -11.07 0.87 -14.45
C TRP A 22 -10.62 -0.22 -15.42
N ALA A 23 -9.32 -0.23 -15.74
CA ALA A 23 -8.67 -1.25 -16.53
C ALA A 23 -7.73 -2.09 -15.65
N ALA A 24 -7.70 -3.40 -15.88
CA ALA A 24 -6.68 -4.25 -15.28
C ALA A 24 -5.33 -3.93 -15.91
N ILE A 25 -4.33 -3.62 -15.09
CA ILE A 25 -2.93 -3.55 -15.53
C ILE A 25 -2.41 -4.98 -15.58
N PRO A 26 -2.01 -5.50 -16.77
CA PRO A 26 -1.34 -6.78 -16.84
C PRO A 26 -0.05 -6.69 -16.04
N LEU A 27 0.08 -7.54 -15.01
CA LEU A 27 1.37 -7.73 -14.37
C LEU A 27 2.26 -8.42 -15.41
N ARG A 28 3.33 -7.74 -15.85
CA ARG A 28 4.32 -8.33 -16.77
C ARG A 28 4.90 -9.60 -16.14
N ASP A 29 5.11 -10.62 -16.96
CA ASP A 29 5.91 -11.76 -16.53
C ASP A 29 7.36 -11.27 -16.37
N PRO A 30 8.06 -11.55 -15.25
CA PRO A 30 9.48 -11.20 -15.10
C PRO A 30 10.39 -11.74 -16.21
N HIS A 31 9.89 -12.67 -17.03
CA HIS A 31 10.59 -13.25 -18.17
C HIS A 31 10.26 -12.62 -19.52
N ASP A 32 9.38 -11.61 -19.59
CA ASP A 32 9.13 -10.92 -20.85
C ASP A 32 10.33 -10.03 -21.25
N PRO A 33 10.84 -10.14 -22.49
CA PRO A 33 11.94 -9.31 -22.94
C PRO A 33 11.55 -7.83 -22.94
N ILE A 34 12.39 -7.00 -22.33
CA ILE A 34 12.27 -5.54 -22.34
C ILE A 34 12.34 -5.08 -23.80
N THR A 35 11.19 -4.82 -24.42
CA THR A 35 11.16 -4.16 -25.71
C THR A 35 11.49 -2.70 -25.46
N GLN A 36 12.71 -2.29 -25.81
CA GLN A 36 13.12 -0.89 -25.75
C GLN A 36 12.19 -0.07 -26.63
N ARG A 37 11.40 0.82 -26.02
CA ARG A 37 10.67 1.84 -26.75
C ARG A 37 11.72 2.83 -27.29
N PRO A 38 11.66 3.25 -28.57
CA PRO A 38 12.60 4.24 -29.09
C PRO A 38 12.51 5.51 -28.25
N SER A 39 13.67 5.98 -27.77
CA SER A 39 13.81 7.23 -27.05
C SER A 39 13.54 8.39 -28.02
N SER A 40 12.33 8.94 -27.99
CA SER A 40 12.08 10.29 -28.50
C SER A 40 12.42 11.28 -27.40
N SER A 41 13.56 11.94 -27.51
CA SER A 41 13.97 13.06 -26.68
C SER A 41 13.20 14.33 -27.09
N PRO A 42 12.52 15.02 -26.16
CA PRO A 42 12.25 16.44 -26.29
C PRO A 42 13.29 17.17 -25.42
N LEU A 43 14.37 17.63 -26.06
CA LEU A 43 15.19 18.72 -25.55
C LEU A 43 14.43 20.02 -25.83
N ALA A 44 13.57 20.45 -24.92
CA ALA A 44 13.12 21.83 -24.76
C ALA A 44 12.37 21.97 -23.42
N ASP A 45 12.61 23.08 -22.73
CA ASP A 45 11.88 23.56 -21.54
C ASP A 45 12.32 23.04 -20.16
N ALA A 46 13.62 23.20 -19.86
CA ALA A 46 14.09 23.31 -18.48
C ALA A 46 13.78 24.71 -17.91
N HIS A 47 12.50 25.04 -17.77
CA HIS A 47 12.05 26.24 -17.05
C HIS A 47 11.00 25.85 -16.00
N ALA A 48 11.41 25.94 -14.72
CA ALA A 48 10.58 25.88 -13.52
C ALA A 48 9.64 24.66 -13.41
N VAL A 49 10.19 23.45 -13.32
CA VAL A 49 9.43 22.33 -12.74
C VAL A 49 9.34 22.59 -11.23
N GLY A 50 8.23 23.17 -10.78
CA GLY A 50 7.93 23.25 -9.35
C GLY A 50 7.98 21.84 -8.76
N LYS A 51 8.53 21.70 -7.54
CA LYS A 51 8.51 20.43 -6.80
C LYS A 51 7.11 19.84 -6.85
N GLN A 52 6.96 18.65 -7.45
CA GLN A 52 5.67 17.98 -7.46
C GLN A 52 5.53 17.23 -6.14
N MET A 53 4.40 17.42 -5.47
CA MET A 53 4.10 16.70 -4.24
C MET A 53 3.28 15.46 -4.61
N LEU A 54 3.77 14.29 -4.23
CA LEU A 54 3.07 13.02 -4.36
C LEU A 54 2.52 12.60 -2.99
N SER A 55 1.27 12.17 -2.94
CA SER A 55 0.60 11.71 -1.73
C SER A 55 0.10 10.27 -1.87
N LEU A 56 0.37 9.46 -0.84
CA LEU A 56 0.01 8.05 -0.80
C LEU A 56 -0.70 7.72 0.50
N THR A 57 -1.78 6.95 0.41
CA THR A 57 -2.42 6.32 1.57
C THR A 57 -2.37 4.79 1.43
N SER A 58 -1.94 4.09 2.47
CA SER A 58 -1.97 2.62 2.54
C SER A 58 -2.79 2.16 3.74
N TRP A 59 -3.61 1.11 3.57
CA TRP A 59 -4.41 0.55 4.67
C TRP A 59 -4.76 -0.93 4.46
N ASN A 60 -4.42 -1.80 5.42
CA ASN A 60 -5.02 -3.13 5.49
C ASN A 60 -6.45 -3.06 6.03
N ILE A 61 -7.44 -3.39 5.20
CA ILE A 61 -8.86 -3.20 5.54
C ILE A 61 -9.57 -4.49 5.97
N GLN A 62 -8.85 -5.63 6.04
CA GLN A 62 -9.33 -6.93 6.52
C GLN A 62 -10.82 -7.22 6.19
N ALA A 63 -11.18 -7.16 4.92
CA ALA A 63 -12.58 -7.12 4.47
C ALA A 63 -13.30 -8.49 4.51
N SER A 64 -12.83 -9.42 5.32
CA SER A 64 -13.41 -10.76 5.54
C SER A 64 -14.40 -10.84 6.72
N GLN A 65 -14.46 -9.81 7.57
CA GLN A 65 -15.34 -9.76 8.74
C GLN A 65 -16.78 -9.26 8.42
N SER A 66 -17.65 -9.20 9.42
CA SER A 66 -19.05 -8.75 9.26
C SER A 66 -19.19 -7.35 8.63
N LYS A 67 -20.21 -7.17 7.80
CA LYS A 67 -20.52 -5.92 7.06
C LYS A 67 -19.31 -5.31 6.32
N PRO A 68 -18.60 -6.07 5.48
CA PRO A 68 -17.31 -5.66 4.94
C PRO A 68 -17.40 -4.42 4.03
N VAL A 69 -18.48 -4.29 3.24
CA VAL A 69 -18.70 -3.12 2.36
C VAL A 69 -18.89 -1.84 3.18
N ALA A 70 -19.85 -1.83 4.11
CA ALA A 70 -20.12 -0.64 4.93
C ALA A 70 -18.89 -0.19 5.74
N ARG A 71 -18.09 -1.13 6.25
CA ARG A 71 -16.83 -0.79 6.94
C ARG A 71 -15.81 -0.17 5.99
N SER A 72 -15.68 -0.72 4.79
CA SER A 72 -14.77 -0.17 3.78
C SER A 72 -15.20 1.18 3.25
N GLU A 73 -16.50 1.48 3.20
CA GLU A 73 -17.02 2.81 2.90
C GLU A 73 -16.62 3.82 3.97
N LEU A 74 -16.72 3.49 5.26
CA LEU A 74 -16.26 4.36 6.35
C LEU A 74 -14.75 4.65 6.27
N ILE A 75 -13.95 3.63 5.95
CA ILE A 75 -12.50 3.79 5.74
C ILE A 75 -12.26 4.70 4.54
N LEU A 76 -12.95 4.48 3.42
CA LEU A 76 -12.80 5.30 2.24
C LEU A 76 -13.20 6.76 2.52
N ASP A 77 -14.32 6.99 3.19
CA ASP A 77 -14.76 8.31 3.62
C ASP A 77 -13.68 8.99 4.46
N HIS A 78 -13.03 8.25 5.36
CA HIS A 78 -11.96 8.79 6.19
C HIS A 78 -10.69 9.10 5.40
N ILE A 79 -10.28 8.24 4.45
CA ILE A 79 -9.14 8.49 3.55
C ILE A 79 -9.39 9.74 2.71
N LEU A 80 -10.62 9.92 2.23
CA LEU A 80 -11.01 11.03 1.37
C LEU A 80 -11.43 12.28 2.16
N LYS A 81 -11.49 12.22 3.49
CA LYS A 81 -11.82 13.35 4.34
C LYS A 81 -10.57 14.21 4.53
N GLY A 82 -10.54 15.37 3.88
CA GLY A 82 -9.46 16.35 4.01
C GLY A 82 -9.41 17.29 2.80
N PRO A 83 -8.56 18.35 2.84
CA PRO A 83 -8.39 19.26 1.71
C PRO A 83 -7.66 18.60 0.53
N ASN A 84 -6.86 17.56 0.78
CA ASN A 84 -6.00 16.92 -0.21
C ASN A 84 -6.42 15.47 -0.42
N PHE A 85 -6.83 15.14 -1.65
CA PHE A 85 -7.07 13.77 -2.08
C PHE A 85 -5.73 13.06 -2.26
N PRO A 86 -5.56 11.81 -1.77
CA PRO A 86 -4.35 11.06 -2.04
C PRO A 86 -4.25 10.74 -3.54
N ASP A 87 -3.05 10.87 -4.09
CA ASP A 87 -2.78 10.47 -5.48
C ASP A 87 -2.87 8.94 -5.61
N ILE A 88 -2.34 8.22 -4.62
CA ILE A 88 -2.29 6.75 -4.63
C ILE A 88 -2.97 6.18 -3.37
N ILE A 89 -3.86 5.20 -3.54
CA ILE A 89 -4.50 4.47 -2.42
C ILE A 89 -4.22 2.97 -2.54
N LEU A 90 -3.43 2.42 -1.62
CA LEU A 90 -3.11 1.00 -1.57
C LEU A 90 -3.92 0.30 -0.47
N LEU A 91 -4.68 -0.73 -0.82
CA LEU A 91 -5.54 -1.44 0.13
C LEU A 91 -5.20 -2.93 0.18
N GLN A 92 -4.96 -3.46 1.38
CA GLN A 92 -4.68 -4.89 1.60
C GLN A 92 -5.92 -5.61 2.15
N GLU A 93 -5.96 -6.93 1.95
CA GLU A 93 -7.07 -7.82 2.38
C GLU A 93 -8.46 -7.38 1.90
N VAL A 94 -8.55 -6.90 0.66
CA VAL A 94 -9.79 -6.48 0.03
C VAL A 94 -10.59 -7.70 -0.47
N ALA A 95 -11.76 -7.94 0.12
CA ALA A 95 -12.69 -8.96 -0.36
C ALA A 95 -13.27 -8.59 -1.72
N SER A 96 -13.60 -9.59 -2.54
CA SER A 96 -14.10 -9.38 -3.91
C SER A 96 -15.30 -8.42 -3.99
N ARG A 97 -16.26 -8.52 -3.05
CA ARG A 97 -17.43 -7.63 -2.99
C ARG A 97 -17.05 -6.19 -2.64
N VAL A 98 -16.08 -5.99 -1.75
CA VAL A 98 -15.57 -4.65 -1.42
C VAL A 98 -14.85 -4.05 -2.63
N ARG A 99 -14.00 -4.82 -3.32
CA ARG A 99 -13.33 -4.36 -4.54
C ARG A 99 -14.34 -3.88 -5.59
N GLN A 100 -15.42 -4.62 -5.81
CA GLN A 100 -16.47 -4.21 -6.74
C GLN A 100 -17.14 -2.90 -6.32
N SER A 101 -17.41 -2.73 -5.03
CA SER A 101 -17.97 -1.48 -4.48
C SER A 101 -17.01 -0.30 -4.70
N LEU A 102 -15.73 -0.46 -4.36
CA LEU A 102 -14.70 0.58 -4.53
C LEU A 102 -14.53 1.00 -6.00
N LEU A 103 -14.46 0.04 -6.93
CA LEU A 103 -14.32 0.35 -8.36
C LEU A 103 -15.57 1.01 -8.97
N SER A 104 -16.70 0.96 -8.26
CA SER A 104 -17.94 1.64 -8.65
C SER A 104 -18.11 3.00 -7.96
N ASP A 105 -17.22 3.36 -7.03
CA ASP A 105 -17.29 4.62 -6.30
C ASP A 105 -16.74 5.77 -7.19
N PRO A 106 -17.56 6.76 -7.55
CA PRO A 106 -17.14 7.84 -8.43
C PRO A 106 -16.04 8.73 -7.84
N ARG A 107 -15.87 8.74 -6.51
CA ARG A 107 -14.84 9.55 -5.85
C ARG A 107 -13.44 9.00 -6.11
N LEU A 108 -13.32 7.68 -6.28
CA LEU A 108 -12.06 7.03 -6.63
C LEU A 108 -11.70 7.19 -8.11
N CYS A 109 -12.67 7.50 -8.96
CA CYS A 109 -12.46 7.83 -10.37
C CYS A 109 -11.88 9.23 -10.59
N LEU A 110 -11.98 10.11 -9.58
CA LEU A 110 -11.46 11.48 -9.61
C LEU A 110 -10.01 11.56 -9.09
N ALA A 111 -9.63 10.70 -8.16
CA ALA A 111 -8.25 10.53 -7.73
C ALA A 111 -7.51 9.65 -8.76
N GLN A 112 -6.21 9.90 -9.01
CA GLN A 112 -5.36 9.00 -9.82
C GLN A 112 -5.04 7.69 -9.07
N SER A 113 -6.04 7.12 -8.42
CA SER A 113 -5.91 6.06 -7.44
C SER A 113 -5.55 4.73 -8.10
N TYR A 114 -4.53 4.06 -7.56
CA TYR A 114 -4.17 2.70 -7.94
C TYR A 114 -4.57 1.72 -6.84
N VAL A 115 -5.72 1.04 -7.00
CA VAL A 115 -6.12 0.00 -6.04
C VAL A 115 -5.36 -1.29 -6.36
N SER A 116 -4.33 -1.56 -5.56
CA SER A 116 -3.60 -2.83 -5.61
C SER A 116 -4.12 -3.76 -4.52
N SER A 117 -4.96 -4.74 -4.87
CA SER A 117 -5.25 -5.86 -3.99
C SER A 117 -4.12 -6.88 -4.12
N THR A 118 -2.94 -6.57 -3.59
CA THR A 118 -1.94 -7.63 -3.43
C THR A 118 -2.40 -8.53 -2.30
N SER A 119 -2.59 -9.81 -2.60
CA SER A 119 -2.60 -10.88 -1.59
C SER A 119 -1.22 -11.10 -0.97
N THR A 120 -0.40 -10.05 -0.87
CA THR A 120 0.85 -10.05 -0.14
C THR A 120 0.65 -9.31 1.17
N SER A 121 -0.37 -9.69 1.94
CA SER A 121 -0.08 -9.97 3.33
C SER A 121 1.07 -10.99 3.29
N THR A 122 2.28 -10.58 3.65
CA THR A 122 3.29 -11.57 4.06
C THR A 122 2.58 -12.49 5.04
N PRO A 123 2.40 -13.80 4.76
CA PRO A 123 1.48 -14.59 5.55
C PRO A 123 1.92 -14.54 7.01
N ALA A 124 1.05 -14.07 7.90
CA ALA A 124 1.32 -13.92 9.33
C ALA A 124 1.89 -15.22 9.96
N THR A 125 1.62 -16.37 9.33
CA THR A 125 1.98 -17.72 9.77
C THR A 125 3.14 -18.38 9.00
N ARG A 126 3.82 -17.72 8.05
CA ARG A 126 4.99 -18.32 7.36
C ARG A 126 6.30 -17.78 7.91
N SER A 127 7.27 -18.68 8.07
CA SER A 127 8.59 -18.41 8.64
C SER A 127 9.27 -17.17 8.07
N SER A 128 10.04 -16.48 8.92
CA SER A 128 10.88 -15.31 8.59
C SER A 128 11.56 -15.41 7.22
N GLY A 129 12.06 -16.59 6.85
CA GLY A 129 12.73 -16.83 5.57
C GLY A 129 11.87 -16.64 4.30
N VAL A 130 10.53 -16.77 4.35
CA VAL A 130 9.67 -16.44 3.19
C VAL A 130 9.58 -14.93 3.01
N ARG A 131 9.47 -14.19 4.12
CA ARG A 131 9.37 -12.73 4.10
C ARG A 131 10.67 -12.11 3.59
N SER A 132 11.82 -12.59 4.05
CA SER A 132 13.13 -12.14 3.53
C SER A 132 13.24 -12.32 2.01
N ARG A 133 12.72 -13.41 1.43
CA ARG A 133 12.73 -13.60 -0.03
C ARG A 133 11.82 -12.62 -0.78
N CYS A 134 10.65 -12.30 -0.24
CA CYS A 134 9.78 -11.27 -0.81
C CYS A 134 10.48 -9.90 -0.83
N TRP A 135 11.22 -9.57 0.22
CA TRP A 135 11.99 -8.34 0.30
C TRP A 135 13.14 -8.27 -0.70
N CYS A 136 13.90 -9.35 -0.90
CA CYS A 136 14.91 -9.41 -1.96
C CYS A 136 14.32 -9.08 -3.33
N TRP A 137 13.13 -9.64 -3.63
CA TRP A 137 12.45 -9.42 -4.89
C TRP A 137 11.98 -7.97 -5.04
N LEU A 138 11.25 -7.44 -4.04
CA LEU A 138 10.75 -6.07 -4.05
C LEU A 138 11.87 -5.02 -4.14
N ALA A 139 12.94 -5.21 -3.38
CA ALA A 139 14.11 -4.34 -3.40
C ALA A 139 14.87 -4.41 -4.74
N GLY A 140 14.82 -5.56 -5.42
CA GLY A 140 15.34 -5.73 -6.78
C GLY A 140 14.53 -4.94 -7.80
N LEU A 141 13.19 -4.99 -7.73
CA LEU A 141 12.30 -4.25 -8.63
C LEU A 141 12.56 -2.74 -8.60
N LEU A 142 12.78 -2.16 -7.41
CA LEU A 142 13.08 -0.73 -7.28
C LEU A 142 14.40 -0.31 -7.95
N ARG A 143 15.25 -1.28 -8.32
CA ARG A 143 16.59 -1.09 -8.92
C ARG A 143 16.67 -1.62 -10.34
N GLU A 144 15.56 -2.02 -10.95
CA GLU A 144 15.57 -2.46 -12.34
C GLU A 144 16.05 -1.33 -13.28
N PRO A 145 16.73 -1.68 -14.39
CA PRO A 145 17.14 -0.68 -15.37
C PRO A 145 15.96 0.17 -15.87
N GLY A 146 16.08 1.49 -15.71
CA GLY A 146 15.01 2.45 -16.05
C GLY A 146 14.20 2.91 -14.83
N CYS A 147 14.39 2.34 -13.65
CA CYS A 147 13.85 2.85 -12.39
C CYS A 147 14.90 3.71 -11.66
N SER A 148 14.54 4.94 -11.30
CA SER A 148 15.35 5.80 -10.43
C SER A 148 15.08 5.57 -8.94
N GLY A 149 14.14 4.67 -8.62
CA GLY A 149 13.65 4.44 -7.27
C GLY A 149 12.20 3.98 -7.26
N GLY A 150 11.57 4.05 -6.08
CA GLY A 150 10.14 3.82 -5.93
C GLY A 150 9.71 3.62 -4.47
N ILE A 151 8.43 3.28 -4.29
CA ILE A 151 7.76 3.16 -2.99
C ILE A 151 7.17 1.75 -2.85
N ILE A 152 7.33 1.15 -1.68
CA ILE A 152 6.66 -0.06 -1.22
C ILE A 152 5.88 0.32 0.03
N ALA A 153 4.57 0.16 0.01
CA ALA A 153 3.72 0.46 1.16
C ALA A 153 2.64 -0.61 1.34
N GLY A 154 2.32 -0.90 2.59
CA GLY A 154 1.38 -1.95 2.96
C GLY A 154 1.71 -2.58 4.30
N ASP A 155 0.98 -3.65 4.61
CA ASP A 155 1.21 -4.50 5.77
C ASP A 155 2.38 -5.47 5.51
N PHE A 156 3.48 -5.27 6.25
CA PHE A 156 4.68 -6.10 6.17
C PHE A 156 4.64 -7.29 7.12
N ASN A 157 3.65 -7.37 8.02
CA ASN A 157 3.61 -8.31 9.13
C ASN A 157 4.96 -8.38 9.84
N ALA A 158 5.54 -7.23 10.17
CA ALA A 158 6.83 -7.13 10.86
C ALA A 158 6.68 -7.51 12.35
N ILE A 159 6.45 -8.79 12.60
CA ILE A 159 6.10 -9.36 13.91
C ILE A 159 7.35 -9.74 14.71
N HIS A 160 8.39 -10.24 14.04
CA HIS A 160 9.60 -10.73 14.68
C HIS A 160 10.73 -9.68 14.61
N PRO A 161 11.67 -9.67 15.59
CA PRO A 161 12.79 -8.73 15.61
C PRO A 161 13.56 -8.63 14.28
N HIS A 162 13.76 -9.76 13.60
CA HIS A 162 14.43 -9.80 12.31
C HIS A 162 13.69 -9.03 11.21
N ASP A 163 12.35 -8.98 11.24
CA ASP A 163 11.57 -8.31 10.19
C ASP A 163 11.78 -6.80 10.19
N HIS A 164 12.03 -6.22 11.37
CA HIS A 164 12.33 -4.80 11.50
C HIS A 164 13.66 -4.42 10.86
N THR A 165 14.57 -5.39 10.65
CA THR A 165 15.89 -5.16 10.03
C THR A 165 15.87 -5.28 8.50
N LEU A 166 14.79 -5.80 7.91
CA LEU A 166 14.75 -6.13 6.47
C LEU A 166 14.82 -4.87 5.58
N VAL A 167 14.26 -3.75 6.04
CA VAL A 167 14.37 -2.47 5.32
C VAL A 167 15.84 -2.06 5.16
N ASP A 168 16.56 -2.01 6.28
CA ASP A 168 17.95 -1.57 6.33
C ASP A 168 18.90 -2.53 5.60
N GLN A 169 18.68 -3.85 5.76
CA GLN A 169 19.46 -4.89 5.07
C GLN A 169 19.39 -4.78 3.54
N HIS A 170 18.31 -4.21 3.02
CA HIS A 170 18.13 -3.99 1.59
C HIS A 170 18.45 -2.55 1.15
N GLY A 171 19.05 -1.74 2.01
CA GLY A 171 19.42 -0.35 1.72
C GLY A 171 18.24 0.51 1.30
N LEU A 172 17.07 0.23 1.87
CA LEU A 172 15.84 1.01 1.68
C LEU A 172 15.64 1.94 2.87
N VAL A 173 14.76 2.93 2.71
CA VAL A 173 14.44 3.90 3.78
C VAL A 173 12.99 3.71 4.22
N ASP A 174 12.78 3.55 5.53
CA ASP A 174 11.46 3.56 6.16
C ASP A 174 11.05 5.02 6.44
N ALA A 175 9.96 5.49 5.82
CA ALA A 175 9.54 6.87 5.90
C ALA A 175 9.21 7.32 7.34
N TRP A 176 8.63 6.44 8.16
CA TRP A 176 8.38 6.73 9.57
C TRP A 176 9.67 6.96 10.33
N VAL A 177 10.65 6.08 10.13
CA VAL A 177 11.95 6.17 10.82
C VAL A 177 12.72 7.40 10.37
N ALA A 178 12.67 7.74 9.08
CA ALA A 178 13.33 8.92 8.54
C ALA A 178 12.80 10.23 9.13
N LEU A 179 11.50 10.32 9.42
CA LEU A 179 10.86 11.54 9.91
C LEU A 179 10.76 11.61 11.44
N HIS A 180 10.46 10.49 12.09
CA HIS A 180 10.10 10.44 13.52
C HIS A 180 11.06 9.60 14.37
N GLY A 181 12.04 8.92 13.75
CA GLY A 181 12.93 7.97 14.41
C GLY A 181 12.30 6.58 14.63
N PRO A 182 12.98 5.68 15.36
CA PRO A 182 12.62 4.26 15.42
C PRO A 182 11.38 3.95 16.27
N ASN A 183 10.88 4.92 17.04
CA ASN A 183 9.82 4.71 18.02
C ASN A 183 8.45 5.18 17.52
N GLY A 184 7.37 4.67 18.13
CA GLY A 184 6.00 5.05 17.80
C GLY A 184 5.50 4.46 16.48
N GLY A 185 4.41 5.04 15.97
CA GLY A 185 3.83 4.62 14.68
C GLY A 185 3.21 3.24 14.71
N ALA A 186 2.68 2.80 15.85
CA ALA A 186 1.92 1.55 15.92
C ALA A 186 0.74 1.63 14.96
N THR A 187 0.60 0.63 14.09
CA THR A 187 -0.47 0.55 13.10
C THR A 187 -1.38 -0.64 13.35
N TRP A 188 -1.06 -1.51 14.29
CA TRP A 188 -1.88 -2.68 14.64
C TRP A 188 -2.19 -2.72 16.14
N SER A 189 -3.40 -3.18 16.48
CA SER A 189 -3.94 -3.26 17.85
C SER A 189 -3.98 -1.92 18.58
N VAL A 190 -4.22 -0.83 17.84
CA VAL A 190 -4.37 0.51 18.42
C VAL A 190 -5.83 0.68 18.89
N GLY A 191 -6.02 0.90 20.18
CA GLY A 191 -7.37 1.02 20.79
C GLY A 191 -7.64 0.08 21.97
N GLY A 192 -6.64 -0.64 22.48
CA GLY A 192 -6.74 -1.40 23.74
C GLY A 192 -7.45 -2.75 23.62
N VAL A 193 -7.74 -3.23 22.42
CA VAL A 193 -8.12 -4.62 22.21
C VAL A 193 -6.84 -5.44 22.16
N GLU A 194 -6.26 -5.70 23.33
CA GLU A 194 -5.33 -6.81 23.48
C GLU A 194 -6.12 -8.07 23.11
N LEU A 195 -5.83 -8.68 21.95
CA LEU A 195 -6.31 -10.03 21.72
C LEU A 195 -5.58 -10.90 22.73
N GLU A 196 -6.30 -11.27 23.80
CA GLU A 196 -5.79 -11.95 25.00
C GLU A 196 -5.11 -13.32 24.76
N ASP A 197 -4.95 -13.80 23.52
CA ASP A 197 -4.47 -15.17 23.30
C ASP A 197 -2.97 -15.29 22.95
N ASP A 198 -2.27 -14.23 22.50
CA ASP A 198 -0.91 -14.40 21.94
C ASP A 198 0.17 -13.49 22.54
N GLY A 199 -0.15 -12.56 23.45
CA GLY A 199 0.84 -11.68 24.11
C GLY A 199 1.53 -10.66 23.18
N HIS A 200 1.03 -10.44 21.97
CA HIS A 200 1.59 -9.46 21.03
C HIS A 200 1.10 -8.05 21.37
N LYS A 201 2.04 -7.19 21.79
CA LYS A 201 1.79 -5.77 22.04
C LYS A 201 1.43 -5.03 20.73
N PRO A 202 0.77 -3.86 20.79
CA PRO A 202 0.58 -3.00 19.63
C PRO A 202 1.88 -2.82 18.84
N GLY A 203 1.80 -2.99 17.52
CA GLY A 203 2.96 -3.17 16.66
C GLY A 203 2.90 -2.30 15.40
N ARG A 204 4.07 -2.07 14.80
CA ARG A 204 4.21 -1.35 13.52
C ARG A 204 4.33 -2.34 12.37
N LEU A 205 3.18 -2.89 11.97
CA LEU A 205 3.09 -3.89 10.91
C LEU A 205 3.06 -3.24 9.53
N ASP A 206 2.34 -2.12 9.41
CA ASP A 206 2.24 -1.34 8.18
C ASP A 206 3.43 -0.37 8.09
N LYS A 207 4.01 -0.24 6.90
CA LYS A 207 5.13 0.66 6.63
C LYS A 207 4.97 1.33 5.27
N VAL A 208 5.69 2.43 5.11
CA VAL A 208 5.95 3.08 3.82
C VAL A 208 7.46 3.13 3.66
N VAL A 209 7.96 2.43 2.65
CA VAL A 209 9.38 2.18 2.42
C VAL A 209 9.75 2.63 1.02
N MET A 210 10.93 3.22 0.85
CA MET A 210 11.28 3.88 -0.40
C MET A 210 12.76 3.73 -0.77
N LEU A 211 13.05 3.97 -2.03
CA LEU A 211 14.39 4.11 -2.59
C LEU A 211 14.41 5.33 -3.50
N GLY A 212 15.35 6.26 -3.30
CA GLY A 212 15.53 7.40 -4.21
C GLY A 212 14.48 8.52 -4.11
N LEU A 213 13.59 8.47 -3.12
CA LEU A 213 12.65 9.55 -2.78
C LEU A 213 12.99 10.13 -1.40
N GLN A 214 12.34 11.24 -1.05
CA GLN A 214 12.38 11.84 0.29
C GLN A 214 10.94 12.05 0.80
N PRO A 215 10.58 11.55 2.00
CA PRO A 215 9.27 11.80 2.56
C PRO A 215 9.26 13.21 3.15
N ASP A 216 8.13 13.90 3.00
CA ASP A 216 7.92 15.21 3.61
C ASP A 216 7.14 15.05 4.92
N GLU A 217 6.03 14.29 4.89
CA GLU A 217 5.20 14.02 6.06
C GLU A 217 4.72 12.56 6.07
N ILE A 218 4.50 12.02 7.27
CA ILE A 218 3.81 10.75 7.47
C ILE A 218 2.98 10.77 8.76
N GLU A 219 1.74 10.31 8.66
CA GLU A 219 0.80 10.21 9.78
C GLU A 219 0.10 8.84 9.84
N VAL A 220 -0.33 8.47 11.06
CA VAL A 220 -1.17 7.29 11.30
C VAL A 220 -2.64 7.71 11.28
N LEU A 221 -3.40 7.16 10.34
CA LEU A 221 -4.84 7.34 10.25
C LEU A 221 -5.56 6.33 11.15
N GLN A 222 -5.99 6.79 12.33
CA GLN A 222 -6.72 5.95 13.28
C GLN A 222 -8.10 5.56 12.72
N PRO A 223 -8.51 4.28 12.79
CA PRO A 223 -9.87 3.91 12.44
C PRO A 223 -10.84 4.59 13.40
N GLY A 224 -11.98 5.06 12.89
CA GLY A 224 -13.08 5.47 13.76
C GLY A 224 -13.73 4.28 14.45
N LEU A 225 -14.80 4.55 15.20
CA LEU A 225 -15.52 3.54 15.97
C LEU A 225 -16.89 3.22 15.33
N ILE A 226 -17.28 1.94 15.28
CA ILE A 226 -18.63 1.48 14.86
C ILE A 226 -19.60 1.50 16.05
N SER A 227 -19.08 1.24 17.24
CA SER A 227 -19.78 1.27 18.53
C SER A 227 -18.83 1.86 19.58
N ALA A 228 -19.27 2.05 20.82
CA ALA A 228 -18.45 2.65 21.88
C ALA A 228 -17.05 2.02 22.06
N TYR A 229 -16.84 0.76 21.64
CA TYR A 229 -15.59 0.03 21.86
C TYR A 229 -15.08 -0.75 20.64
N THR A 230 -15.78 -0.72 19.50
CA THR A 230 -15.39 -1.51 18.33
C THR A 230 -14.86 -0.60 17.23
N PRO A 231 -13.54 -0.58 16.96
CA PRO A 231 -13.00 0.19 15.86
C PRO A 231 -13.44 -0.37 14.51
N TRP A 232 -13.38 0.48 13.48
CA TRP A 232 -13.64 0.09 12.10
C TRP A 232 -12.66 -0.96 11.61
N ARG A 233 -11.47 -1.10 12.22
CA ARG A 233 -10.47 -2.19 12.07
C ARG A 233 -9.47 -2.21 13.21
N ASP A 234 -8.70 -3.29 13.28
CA ASP A 234 -7.52 -3.50 14.13
C ASP A 234 -6.25 -2.85 13.55
N HIS A 235 -6.22 -2.60 12.24
CA HIS A 235 -5.19 -1.80 11.57
C HIS A 235 -5.57 -0.32 11.42
N CYS A 236 -4.56 0.55 11.56
CA CYS A 236 -4.57 1.95 11.18
C CYS A 236 -4.02 2.14 9.76
N GLY A 237 -4.46 3.19 9.08
CA GLY A 237 -3.89 3.59 7.79
C GLY A 237 -2.59 4.38 7.98
N LEU A 238 -1.80 4.48 6.92
CA LEU A 238 -0.67 5.40 6.81
C LEU A 238 -0.91 6.36 5.66
N ARG A 239 -0.79 7.66 5.93
CA ARG A 239 -0.75 8.70 4.88
C ARG A 239 0.64 9.31 4.85
N CYS A 240 1.25 9.33 3.67
CA CYS A 240 2.61 9.81 3.46
C CYS A 240 2.65 10.75 2.25
N THR A 241 3.43 11.82 2.35
CA THR A 241 3.71 12.74 1.24
C THR A 241 5.19 12.72 0.88
N PHE A 242 5.50 13.02 -0.38
CA PHE A 242 6.84 13.02 -0.95
C PHE A 242 7.03 14.20 -1.87
N THR A 243 8.25 14.71 -1.93
CA THR A 243 8.71 15.63 -2.96
C THR A 243 9.32 14.82 -4.11
N VAL A 244 8.87 15.08 -5.34
CA VAL A 244 9.34 14.46 -6.59
C VAL A 244 9.84 15.53 -7.56
#